data_AF-A0A0C3PRL8-F1
#
_entry.id   AF-A0A0C3PRL8-F1
#
_cell.length_a   1.000
_cell.length_b   1.000
_cell.length_c   1.000
_cell.angle_alpha   90.00
_cell.angle_beta   90.00
_cell.angle_gamma   90.00
#
_symmetry.space_group_name_H-M   'P 1'
#
loop_
_entity.id
_entity.type
_entity.pdbx_description
1 polymer ?
#
loop_
_entity_poly.entity_id
_entity_poly.type
_entity_poly.pdbx_seq_one_letter_code
_entity_poly.pdbx_strand_id
1 'polypeptide(L)'
;MPLESFSELELTFVNDVCRAANLQLLLNSPRLPAEMKDLRTSFQQAFKSKLCGTRLNDAHASGTSAELKIVLTNQRMEGRLARVHKTFLPLAMEYTHTQSEEVICWCDTVQLGGVIFQPAAQSQWNSHAMVQLPGPHRNMEVAAQILALFVLKGEEDIAFAVISCYAPLSDTDAKQDPYRQFGILAGCLYYNEVEAPVVTRASNILAPFAKTPFKLDYIAKPVVHVLPLYKASSHPT
;
A
#
# COMPACT_ATOMS: atom_id res chain seq x y z
N MET A 1 12.97 4.29 34.28
CA MET A 1 11.68 3.76 33.79
C MET A 1 11.89 3.30 32.35
N PRO A 2 11.73 2.02 32.03
CA PRO A 2 12.08 1.49 30.72
C PRO A 2 10.99 1.81 29.69
N LEU A 3 11.42 2.22 28.50
CA LEU A 3 10.59 2.54 27.32
C LEU A 3 10.01 1.29 26.62
N GLU A 4 10.18 0.10 27.20
CA GLU A 4 9.83 -1.18 26.55
C GLU A 4 8.31 -1.38 26.42
N SER A 5 7.51 -0.91 27.39
CA SER A 5 6.06 -1.15 27.43
C SER A 5 5.27 -0.44 26.33
N PHE A 6 5.78 0.66 25.78
CA PHE A 6 5.09 1.39 24.72
C PHE A 6 5.11 0.60 23.41
N SER A 7 6.23 -0.08 23.13
CA SER A 7 6.41 -0.86 21.90
C SER A 7 5.52 -2.10 21.83
N GLU A 8 5.30 -2.79 22.96
CA GLU A 8 4.46 -3.99 23.00
C GLU A 8 2.97 -3.66 22.84
N LEU A 9 2.54 -2.52 23.39
CA LEU A 9 1.15 -2.07 23.29
C LEU A 9 0.81 -1.60 21.88
N GLU A 10 1.71 -0.88 21.23
CA GLU A 10 1.60 -0.52 19.81
C GLU A 10 1.58 -1.76 18.92
N LEU A 11 2.46 -2.74 19.19
CA LEU A 11 2.50 -3.99 18.43
C LEU A 11 1.21 -4.80 18.59
N THR A 12 0.68 -4.89 19.81
CA THR A 12 -0.59 -5.57 20.09
C THR A 12 -1.73 -4.88 19.36
N PHE A 13 -1.78 -3.56 19.40
CA PHE A 13 -2.79 -2.78 18.70
C PHE A 13 -2.72 -2.97 17.18
N VAL A 14 -1.52 -2.90 16.58
CA VAL A 14 -1.33 -3.14 15.14
C VAL A 14 -1.76 -4.55 14.77
N ASN A 15 -1.39 -5.56 15.57
CA ASN A 15 -1.79 -6.94 15.34
C ASN A 15 -3.32 -7.09 15.38
N ASP A 16 -3.99 -6.49 16.35
CA ASP A 16 -5.45 -6.55 16.48
C ASP A 16 -6.15 -5.82 15.32
N VAL A 17 -5.62 -4.68 14.87
CA VAL A 17 -6.13 -3.95 13.72
C VAL A 17 -5.96 -4.76 12.43
N CYS A 18 -4.78 -5.32 12.17
CA CYS A 18 -4.53 -6.16 11.01
C CYS A 18 -5.44 -7.40 11.01
N ARG A 19 -5.60 -8.06 12.16
CA ARG A 19 -6.51 -9.20 12.32
C ARG A 19 -7.95 -8.80 12.04
N ALA A 20 -8.42 -7.67 12.57
CA ALA A 20 -9.77 -7.18 12.37
C ALA A 20 -10.04 -6.86 10.88
N ALA A 21 -9.12 -6.17 10.20
CA ALA A 21 -9.25 -5.86 8.78
C ALA A 21 -9.37 -7.14 7.93
N ASN A 22 -8.51 -8.13 8.18
CA ASN A 22 -8.53 -9.41 7.47
C ASN A 22 -9.77 -10.24 7.81
N LEU A 23 -10.22 -10.25 9.07
CA LEU A 23 -11.46 -10.93 9.46
C LEU A 23 -12.66 -10.29 8.76
N GLN A 24 -12.67 -8.98 8.61
CA GLN A 24 -13.77 -8.28 7.96
C GLN A 24 -13.90 -8.67 6.49
N LEU A 25 -12.79 -8.82 5.77
CA LEU A 25 -12.76 -9.37 4.41
C LEU A 25 -13.34 -10.78 4.36
N LEU A 26 -12.91 -11.65 5.27
CA LEU A 26 -13.41 -13.02 5.36
C LEU A 26 -14.92 -13.06 5.64
N LEU A 27 -15.39 -12.26 6.60
CA LEU A 27 -16.80 -12.17 7.00
C LEU A 27 -17.72 -11.53 5.95
N ASN A 28 -17.16 -10.79 5.00
CA ASN A 28 -17.90 -10.22 3.87
C ASN A 28 -17.84 -11.09 2.60
N SER A 29 -17.07 -12.18 2.60
CA SER A 29 -16.97 -13.08 1.46
C SER A 29 -18.32 -13.77 1.17
N PRO A 30 -18.75 -13.88 -0.10
CA PRO A 30 -19.99 -14.58 -0.46
C PRO A 30 -19.92 -16.09 -0.14
N ARG A 31 -18.73 -16.63 0.12
CA ARG A 31 -18.49 -18.03 0.45
C ARG A 31 -18.57 -18.33 1.95
N LEU A 32 -18.94 -17.35 2.78
CA LEU A 32 -19.04 -17.56 4.22
C LEU A 32 -20.20 -18.54 4.54
N PRO A 33 -19.96 -19.62 5.31
CA PRO A 33 -21.01 -20.55 5.72
C PRO A 33 -22.17 -19.85 6.43
N ALA A 34 -23.39 -20.34 6.26
CA ALA A 34 -24.58 -19.71 6.84
C ALA A 34 -24.54 -19.67 8.37
N GLU A 35 -23.89 -20.65 8.98
CA GLU A 35 -23.67 -20.81 10.42
C GLU A 35 -22.78 -19.69 10.99
N MET A 36 -21.95 -19.05 10.16
CA MET A 36 -21.09 -17.94 10.57
C MET A 36 -21.72 -16.55 10.37
N LYS A 37 -22.98 -16.48 9.94
CA LYS A 37 -23.67 -15.17 9.77
C LYS A 37 -23.80 -14.40 11.08
N ASP A 38 -24.05 -15.09 12.20
CA ASP A 38 -24.19 -14.44 13.51
C ASP A 38 -22.87 -13.83 13.99
N LEU A 39 -21.74 -14.46 13.64
CA LEU A 39 -20.40 -13.95 13.94
C LEU A 39 -20.17 -12.57 13.30
N ARG A 40 -20.74 -12.32 12.12
CA ARG A 40 -20.64 -11.02 11.45
C ARG A 40 -21.27 -9.91 12.30
N THR A 41 -22.44 -10.16 12.88
CA THR A 41 -23.15 -9.20 13.74
C THR A 41 -22.35 -8.93 15.01
N SER A 42 -21.88 -9.98 15.68
CA SER A 42 -21.06 -9.84 16.89
C SER A 42 -19.73 -9.12 16.61
N PHE A 43 -19.08 -9.42 15.50
CA PHE A 43 -17.87 -8.74 15.06
C PHE A 43 -18.14 -7.25 14.82
N GLN A 44 -19.17 -6.93 14.02
CA GLN A 44 -19.55 -5.53 13.78
C GLN A 44 -19.87 -4.80 15.07
N GLN A 45 -20.54 -5.43 16.03
CA GLN A 45 -20.86 -4.83 17.32
C GLN A 45 -19.60 -4.58 18.19
N ALA A 46 -18.68 -5.56 18.24
CA ALA A 46 -17.43 -5.44 18.99
C ALA A 46 -16.53 -4.33 18.45
N PHE A 47 -16.46 -4.18 17.13
CA PHE A 47 -15.56 -3.22 16.47
C PHE A 47 -16.22 -1.86 16.16
N LYS A 48 -17.56 -1.75 16.08
CA LYS A 48 -18.25 -0.44 15.93
C LYS A 48 -18.01 0.52 17.11
N SER A 49 -17.78 0.00 18.32
CA SER A 49 -17.76 0.82 19.54
C SER A 49 -16.39 1.41 19.90
N LYS A 50 -15.29 0.91 19.34
CA LYS A 50 -13.92 1.28 19.75
C LYS A 50 -13.10 2.06 18.71
N LEU A 51 -13.66 2.34 17.53
CA LEU A 51 -12.94 3.03 16.45
C LEU A 51 -13.11 4.56 16.48
N CYS A 52 -14.00 5.09 17.31
CA CYS A 52 -14.14 6.54 17.53
C CYS A 52 -13.00 7.06 18.43
N GLY A 53 -11.90 7.54 17.84
CA GLY A 53 -10.96 8.40 18.57
C GLY A 53 -9.49 8.26 18.17
N THR A 54 -9.11 7.20 17.48
CA THR A 54 -7.79 7.10 16.84
C THR A 54 -7.96 7.28 15.34
N ARG A 55 -6.88 7.60 14.60
CA ARG A 55 -6.84 7.92 13.15
C ARG A 55 -7.43 6.84 12.20
N LEU A 56 -8.17 5.85 12.72
CA LEU A 56 -8.78 4.72 12.04
C LEU A 56 -10.09 5.05 11.31
N ASN A 57 -10.73 6.20 11.55
CA ASN A 57 -11.90 6.61 10.75
C ASN A 57 -11.58 6.73 9.25
N ASP A 58 -10.34 7.06 8.89
CA ASP A 58 -9.88 7.10 7.49
C ASP A 58 -9.82 5.71 6.85
N ALA A 59 -9.59 4.66 7.64
CA ALA A 59 -9.60 3.27 7.16
C ALA A 59 -11.05 2.77 6.90
N HIS A 60 -12.04 3.33 7.61
CA HIS A 60 -13.44 2.87 7.58
C HIS A 60 -14.43 3.76 6.82
N ALA A 61 -13.97 4.85 6.19
CA ALA A 61 -14.82 5.65 5.29
C ALA A 61 -15.28 4.83 4.07
N SER A 62 -16.38 4.09 4.25
CA SER A 62 -17.12 3.36 3.22
C SER A 62 -17.91 4.35 2.35
N GLY A 63 -17.24 4.97 1.39
CA GLY A 63 -17.88 5.68 0.28
C GLY A 63 -17.74 4.88 -1.01
N THR A 64 -18.83 4.69 -1.74
CA THR A 64 -18.96 3.81 -2.92
C THR A 64 -18.24 4.30 -4.19
N SER A 65 -17.40 5.32 -4.07
CA SER A 65 -16.45 5.73 -5.10
C SER A 65 -15.17 6.11 -4.36
N ALA A 66 -14.08 5.40 -4.61
CA ALA A 66 -12.78 5.76 -4.06
C ALA A 66 -12.32 7.04 -4.78
N GLU A 67 -12.88 8.18 -4.37
CA GLU A 67 -12.53 9.48 -4.92
C GLU A 67 -11.04 9.70 -4.67
N LEU A 68 -10.28 9.87 -5.75
CA LEU A 68 -8.89 10.24 -5.70
C LEU A 68 -8.85 11.70 -5.25
N LYS A 69 -8.38 11.94 -4.03
CA LYS A 69 -8.15 13.28 -3.52
C LYS A 69 -6.65 13.55 -3.52
N ILE A 70 -6.23 14.41 -4.41
CA ILE A 70 -4.82 14.82 -4.50
C ILE A 70 -4.64 16.02 -3.58
N VAL A 71 -3.72 15.89 -2.63
CA VAL A 71 -3.34 17.01 -1.75
C VAL A 71 -2.01 17.55 -2.25
N LEU A 72 -2.11 18.55 -3.12
CA LEU A 72 -0.96 19.33 -3.57
C LEU A 72 -0.50 20.22 -2.42
N THR A 73 0.51 19.77 -1.68
CA THR A 73 1.20 20.66 -0.76
C THR A 73 2.30 21.35 -1.56
N ASN A 74 2.08 22.62 -1.91
CA ASN A 74 3.11 23.47 -2.53
C ASN A 74 4.20 23.77 -1.48
N GLN A 75 5.00 22.77 -1.11
CA GLN A 75 6.19 23.01 -0.33
C GLN A 75 7.25 23.58 -1.27
N ARG A 76 7.87 24.69 -0.85
CA ARG A 76 9.08 25.21 -1.49
C ARG A 76 10.06 24.04 -1.63
N MET A 77 10.49 23.77 -2.87
CA MET A 77 11.36 22.65 -3.23
C MET A 77 12.76 22.83 -2.63
N GLU A 78 12.90 22.60 -1.34
CA GLU A 78 14.18 22.70 -0.65
C GLU A 78 14.56 21.35 -0.01
N GLY A 79 15.86 21.12 0.10
CA GLY A 79 16.42 19.97 0.80
C GLY A 79 16.27 18.62 0.07
N ARG A 80 15.91 17.59 0.84
CA ARG A 80 15.97 16.17 0.40
C ARG A 80 14.98 15.85 -0.72
N LEU A 81 13.78 16.44 -0.68
CA LEU A 81 12.74 16.19 -1.68
C LEU A 81 13.11 16.74 -3.06
N ALA A 82 13.69 17.95 -3.11
CA ALA A 82 14.16 18.54 -4.36
C ALA A 82 15.18 17.63 -5.09
N ARG A 83 16.07 16.96 -4.33
CA ARG A 83 17.02 15.99 -4.90
C ARG A 83 16.30 14.77 -5.47
N VAL A 84 15.30 14.25 -4.75
CA VAL A 84 14.48 13.11 -5.19
C VAL A 84 13.72 13.45 -6.48
N HIS A 85 13.08 14.61 -6.52
CA HIS A 85 12.36 15.11 -7.69
C HIS A 85 13.28 15.23 -8.91
N LYS A 86 14.45 15.87 -8.73
CA LYS A 86 15.45 15.99 -9.80
C LYS A 86 15.94 14.64 -10.32
N THR A 87 16.13 13.66 -9.43
CA THR A 87 16.54 12.30 -9.81
C THR A 87 15.47 11.60 -10.67
N PHE A 88 14.19 11.80 -10.38
CA PHE A 88 13.09 11.11 -11.07
C PHE A 88 12.42 11.92 -12.18
N LEU A 89 12.81 13.18 -12.37
CA LEU A 89 12.30 14.03 -13.43
C LEU A 89 12.45 13.41 -14.83
N PRO A 90 13.60 12.83 -15.25
CA PRO A 90 13.72 12.22 -16.57
C PRO A 90 12.70 11.11 -16.81
N LEU A 91 12.47 10.28 -15.79
CA LEU A 91 11.52 9.17 -15.86
C LEU A 91 10.07 9.66 -15.95
N ALA A 92 9.73 10.71 -15.19
CA ALA A 92 8.42 11.35 -15.26
C ALA A 92 8.16 11.98 -16.65
N MET A 93 9.16 12.67 -17.21
CA MET A 93 9.09 13.27 -18.54
C MET A 93 8.96 12.21 -19.64
N GLU A 94 9.76 11.15 -19.57
CA GLU A 94 9.71 10.03 -20.53
C GLU A 94 8.33 9.38 -20.56
N TYR A 95 7.78 9.05 -19.38
CA TYR A 95 6.49 8.36 -19.26
C TYR A 95 5.31 9.22 -19.74
N THR A 96 5.35 10.53 -19.46
CA THR A 96 4.27 11.46 -19.83
C THR A 96 4.46 12.09 -21.20
N HIS A 97 5.58 11.79 -21.86
CA HIS A 97 5.97 12.35 -23.16
C HIS A 97 6.03 13.90 -23.19
N THR A 98 6.24 14.54 -22.03
CA THR A 98 6.43 15.98 -21.97
C THR A 98 7.89 16.35 -22.20
N GLN A 99 8.11 17.50 -22.85
CA GLN A 99 9.42 18.11 -23.07
C GLN A 99 9.73 19.24 -22.08
N SER A 100 8.74 19.65 -21.27
CA SER A 100 8.87 20.75 -20.32
C SER A 100 8.80 20.23 -18.89
N GLU A 101 9.79 20.58 -18.06
CA GLU A 101 9.76 20.31 -16.62
C GLU A 101 8.63 21.07 -15.92
N GLU A 102 8.26 22.25 -16.42
CA GLU A 102 7.28 23.14 -15.79
C GLU A 102 5.85 22.58 -15.77
N VAL A 103 5.56 21.55 -16.58
CA VAL A 103 4.27 20.88 -16.54
C VAL A 103 4.20 19.80 -15.47
N ILE A 104 5.33 19.40 -14.89
CA ILE A 104 5.35 18.38 -13.83
C ILE A 104 5.26 19.09 -12.49
N CYS A 105 4.16 18.86 -11.78
CA CYS A 105 3.94 19.37 -10.44
C CYS A 105 4.10 18.24 -9.44
N TRP A 106 5.19 18.26 -8.66
CA TRP A 106 5.45 17.25 -7.64
C TRP A 106 4.49 17.37 -6.46
N CYS A 107 4.14 16.22 -5.89
CA CYS A 107 3.18 16.10 -4.79
C CYS A 107 3.83 15.39 -3.61
N ASP A 108 3.49 15.84 -2.40
CA ASP A 108 3.93 15.20 -1.16
C ASP A 108 3.04 14.02 -0.78
N THR A 109 1.78 14.06 -1.20
CA THR A 109 0.75 13.15 -0.70
C THR A 109 -0.35 12.94 -1.72
N VAL A 110 -0.80 11.69 -1.84
CA VAL A 110 -2.03 11.35 -2.54
C VAL A 110 -2.95 10.59 -1.59
N GLN A 111 -4.24 10.94 -1.58
CA GLN A 111 -5.25 10.24 -0.80
C GLN A 111 -6.15 9.44 -1.75
N LEU A 112 -6.18 8.12 -1.57
CA LEU A 112 -6.93 7.18 -2.40
C LEU A 112 -7.90 6.42 -1.51
N GLY A 113 -9.20 6.61 -1.73
CA GLY A 113 -10.24 5.93 -0.96
C GLY A 113 -10.06 6.13 0.55
N GLY A 114 -9.68 7.32 0.99
CA GLY A 114 -9.41 7.64 2.40
C GLY A 114 -8.01 7.25 2.91
N VAL A 115 -7.21 6.48 2.17
CA VAL A 115 -5.85 6.11 2.56
C VAL A 115 -4.84 7.13 2.04
N ILE A 116 -3.91 7.52 2.91
CA ILE A 116 -2.83 8.46 2.59
C ILE A 116 -1.59 7.68 2.12
N PHE A 117 -1.07 8.06 0.95
CA PHE A 117 0.18 7.55 0.38
C PHE A 117 1.18 8.69 0.23
N GLN A 118 2.45 8.41 0.54
CA GLN A 118 3.52 9.41 0.54
C GLN A 118 4.82 8.82 0.00
N PRO A 119 5.72 9.64 -0.58
CA PRO A 119 7.05 9.20 -0.96
C PRO A 119 7.86 8.66 0.22
N ALA A 120 8.71 7.67 -0.02
CA ALA A 120 9.62 7.07 0.97
C ALA A 120 10.58 8.07 1.62
N ALA A 121 10.88 9.17 0.93
CA ALA A 121 11.66 10.27 1.47
C ALA A 121 10.95 11.03 2.61
N GLN A 122 9.62 10.94 2.69
CA GLN A 122 8.78 11.61 3.70
C GLN A 122 8.27 10.65 4.77
N SER A 123 7.79 9.46 4.38
CA SER A 123 7.22 8.49 5.30
C SER A 123 7.63 7.09 4.92
N GLN A 124 8.26 6.36 5.85
CA GLN A 124 8.56 4.95 5.63
C GLN A 124 7.27 4.12 5.55
N TRP A 125 6.32 4.41 6.44
CA TRP A 125 5.08 3.65 6.59
C TRP A 125 4.10 3.84 5.43
N ASN A 126 3.89 5.08 4.99
CA ASN A 126 2.92 5.42 3.95
C ASN A 126 3.49 5.30 2.52
N SER A 127 4.72 4.81 2.39
CA SER A 127 5.37 4.61 1.09
C SER A 127 5.19 3.22 0.52
N HIS A 128 4.60 2.28 1.26
CA HIS A 128 4.45 0.90 0.84
C HIS A 128 3.05 0.65 0.30
N ALA A 129 2.96 0.19 -0.95
CA ALA A 129 1.70 0.02 -1.64
C ALA A 129 1.67 -1.23 -2.53
N MET A 130 0.53 -1.91 -2.53
CA MET A 130 0.17 -2.87 -3.56
C MET A 130 -0.22 -2.09 -4.81
N VAL A 131 0.36 -2.44 -5.95
CA VAL A 131 0.17 -1.76 -7.22
C VAL A 131 -0.22 -2.76 -8.28
N GLN A 132 -1.16 -2.39 -9.14
CA GLN A 132 -1.51 -3.15 -10.33
C GLN A 132 -0.71 -2.65 -11.54
N LEU A 133 0.11 -3.51 -12.13
CA LEU A 133 0.91 -3.20 -13.33
C LEU A 133 0.47 -4.05 -14.52
N PRO A 134 0.62 -3.56 -15.77
CA PRO A 134 0.37 -4.37 -16.95
C PRO A 134 1.40 -5.51 -17.04
N GLY A 135 0.92 -6.74 -17.16
CA GLY A 135 1.73 -7.94 -17.39
C GLY A 135 1.46 -8.56 -18.76
N PRO A 136 2.27 -9.54 -19.21
CA PRO A 136 2.19 -10.11 -20.55
C PRO A 136 0.86 -10.83 -20.87
N HIS A 137 0.18 -11.35 -19.85
CA HIS A 137 -1.09 -12.08 -20.02
C HIS A 137 -2.25 -11.51 -19.20
N ARG A 138 -1.94 -10.81 -18.11
CA ARG A 138 -2.91 -10.18 -17.21
C ARG A 138 -2.23 -9.10 -16.40
N ASN A 139 -3.03 -8.19 -15.84
CA ASN A 139 -2.55 -7.28 -14.83
C ASN A 139 -1.95 -8.07 -13.65
N MET A 140 -0.80 -7.61 -13.17
CA MET A 140 -0.07 -8.22 -12.07
C MET A 140 -0.14 -7.29 -10.86
N GLU A 141 -0.51 -7.85 -9.71
CA GLU A 141 -0.41 -7.14 -8.44
C GLU A 141 0.99 -7.35 -7.87
N VAL A 142 1.69 -6.25 -7.61
CA VAL A 142 3.06 -6.26 -7.10
C VAL A 142 3.16 -5.38 -5.86
N ALA A 143 4.04 -5.79 -4.94
CA ALA A 143 4.43 -4.95 -3.82
C ALA A 143 5.43 -3.90 -4.31
N ALA A 144 5.21 -2.63 -3.99
CA ALA A 144 6.11 -1.55 -4.38
C ALA A 144 6.33 -0.53 -3.26
N GLN A 145 7.41 0.23 -3.39
CA GLN A 145 7.67 1.43 -2.62
C GLN A 145 7.52 2.67 -3.49
N ILE A 146 6.73 3.64 -3.02
CA ILE A 146 6.52 4.95 -3.64
C ILE A 146 7.75 5.82 -3.39
N LEU A 147 8.38 6.27 -4.46
CA LEU A 147 9.60 7.07 -4.42
C LEU A 147 9.34 8.55 -4.65
N ALA A 148 8.33 8.88 -5.48
CA ALA A 148 7.86 10.23 -5.72
C ALA A 148 6.42 10.21 -6.24
N LEU A 149 5.71 11.33 -6.10
CA LEU A 149 4.36 11.53 -6.64
C LEU A 149 4.33 12.83 -7.43
N PHE A 150 3.55 12.89 -8.51
CA PHE A 150 3.39 14.11 -9.30
C PHE A 150 2.05 14.13 -10.04
N VAL A 151 1.63 15.32 -10.48
CA VAL A 151 0.53 15.54 -11.43
C VAL A 151 1.07 16.31 -12.63
N LEU A 152 0.30 16.33 -13.72
CA LEU A 152 0.55 17.21 -14.85
C LEU A 152 -0.26 18.49 -14.69
N LYS A 153 0.36 19.64 -14.94
CA LYS A 153 -0.28 20.94 -14.94
C LYS A 153 -1.37 20.96 -16.02
N GLY A 154 -2.61 21.23 -15.61
CA GLY A 154 -3.79 21.15 -16.48
C GLY A 154 -4.50 19.80 -16.50
N GLU A 155 -3.91 18.76 -15.91
CA GLU A 155 -4.53 17.45 -15.67
C GLU A 155 -4.46 17.09 -14.18
N GLU A 156 -4.87 18.02 -13.32
CA GLU A 156 -4.73 17.91 -11.87
C GLU A 156 -5.53 16.75 -11.27
N ASP A 157 -6.52 16.21 -12.00
CA ASP A 157 -7.30 15.04 -11.62
C ASP A 157 -6.53 13.71 -11.81
N ILE A 158 -5.38 13.73 -12.49
CA ILE A 158 -4.58 12.54 -12.78
C ILE A 158 -3.24 12.63 -12.05
N ALA A 159 -3.13 11.86 -10.97
CA ALA A 159 -1.86 11.66 -10.27
C ALA A 159 -1.07 10.47 -10.81
N PHE A 160 0.25 10.60 -10.73
CA PHE A 160 1.24 9.60 -11.09
C PHE A 160 2.14 9.31 -9.89
N ALA A 161 2.70 8.10 -9.88
CA ALA A 161 3.64 7.65 -8.87
C ALA A 161 4.89 7.08 -9.55
N VAL A 162 6.06 7.49 -9.07
CA VAL A 162 7.32 6.79 -9.32
C VAL A 162 7.45 5.74 -8.24
N ILE A 163 7.59 4.47 -8.64
CA ILE A 163 7.63 3.34 -7.73
C ILE A 163 8.83 2.44 -8.01
N SER A 164 9.34 1.76 -6.99
CA SER A 164 10.25 0.62 -7.14
C SER A 164 9.57 -0.63 -6.61
N CYS A 165 9.44 -1.64 -7.47
CA CYS A 165 8.80 -2.90 -7.13
C CYS A 165 9.74 -3.78 -6.29
N TYR A 166 9.20 -4.51 -5.32
CA TYR A 166 9.97 -5.54 -4.63
C TYR A 166 10.19 -6.73 -5.56
N ALA A 167 11.40 -7.26 -5.55
CA ALA A 167 11.75 -8.39 -6.40
C ALA A 167 10.95 -9.64 -5.96
N PRO A 168 10.20 -10.28 -6.87
CA PRO A 168 9.45 -11.49 -6.54
C PRO A 168 10.41 -12.63 -6.21
N LEU A 169 9.95 -13.57 -5.37
CA LEU A 169 10.69 -14.81 -5.15
C LEU A 169 10.87 -15.59 -6.47
N SER A 170 12.00 -16.27 -6.61
CA SER A 170 12.20 -17.26 -7.67
C SER A 170 11.17 -18.38 -7.57
N ASP A 171 10.91 -19.10 -8.67
CA ASP A 171 9.97 -20.23 -8.66
C ASP A 171 10.32 -21.32 -7.64
N THR A 172 11.61 -21.45 -7.29
CA THR A 172 12.08 -22.41 -6.28
C THR A 172 11.76 -21.93 -4.88
N ASP A 173 12.08 -20.68 -4.56
CA ASP A 173 11.83 -20.09 -3.24
C ASP A 173 10.34 -19.83 -3.00
N ALA A 174 9.59 -19.49 -4.04
CA ALA A 174 8.14 -19.26 -3.97
C ALA A 174 7.37 -20.52 -3.57
N LYS A 175 7.88 -21.72 -3.87
CA LYS A 175 7.30 -23.00 -3.39
C LYS A 175 7.46 -23.19 -1.88
N GLN A 176 8.41 -22.49 -1.28
CA GLN A 176 8.69 -22.53 0.15
C GLN A 176 8.00 -21.38 0.92
N ASP A 177 7.26 -20.50 0.23
CA ASP A 177 6.51 -19.42 0.87
C ASP A 177 5.28 -19.99 1.61
N PRO A 178 5.28 -19.98 2.97
CA PRO A 178 4.20 -20.58 3.75
C PRO A 178 2.89 -19.78 3.65
N TYR A 179 2.93 -18.53 3.19
CA TYR A 179 1.76 -17.65 3.10
C TYR A 179 1.01 -17.80 1.78
N ARG A 180 1.71 -18.20 0.72
CA ARG A 180 1.16 -18.29 -0.64
C ARG A 180 -0.05 -19.23 -0.75
N GLN A 181 -0.13 -20.25 0.10
CA GLN A 181 -1.28 -21.18 0.17
C GLN A 181 -2.59 -20.51 0.61
N PHE A 182 -2.53 -19.36 1.28
CA PHE A 182 -3.69 -18.61 1.76
C PHE A 182 -4.12 -17.49 0.80
N GLY A 183 -3.52 -17.44 -0.39
CA GLY A 183 -3.80 -16.42 -1.40
C GLY A 183 -3.50 -15.02 -0.88
N ILE A 184 -4.37 -14.07 -1.24
CA ILE A 184 -4.12 -12.64 -0.99
C ILE A 184 -4.26 -12.23 0.49
N LEU A 185 -5.00 -13.01 1.29
CA LEU A 185 -5.37 -12.65 2.67
C LEU A 185 -4.21 -12.72 3.65
N ALA A 186 -3.25 -13.63 3.42
CA ALA A 186 -2.09 -13.78 4.29
C ALA A 186 -0.86 -13.04 3.75
N GLY A 187 -0.98 -12.34 2.62
CA GLY A 187 0.17 -11.75 1.95
C GLY A 187 1.09 -12.80 1.31
N CYS A 188 2.30 -12.37 0.96
CA CYS A 188 3.33 -13.26 0.41
C CYS A 188 4.73 -12.72 0.70
N LEU A 189 5.73 -13.56 0.48
CA LEU A 189 7.13 -13.17 0.61
C LEU A 189 7.65 -12.56 -0.69
N TYR A 190 8.51 -11.55 -0.52
CA TYR A 190 9.34 -10.95 -1.57
C TYR A 190 10.79 -10.94 -1.10
N TYR A 191 11.75 -10.88 -2.03
CA TYR A 191 13.11 -10.55 -1.63
C TYR A 191 13.14 -9.10 -1.09
N ASN A 192 13.96 -8.82 -0.09
CA ASN A 192 14.17 -7.46 0.42
C ASN A 192 15.11 -6.65 -0.49
N GLU A 193 14.86 -6.73 -1.79
CA GLU A 193 15.53 -6.05 -2.87
C GLU A 193 14.43 -5.36 -3.70
N VAL A 194 14.72 -4.17 -4.23
CA VAL A 194 13.79 -3.45 -5.09
C VAL A 194 14.36 -3.29 -6.48
N GLU A 195 13.49 -3.37 -7.48
CA GLU A 195 13.81 -3.24 -8.89
C GLU A 195 13.99 -1.77 -9.30
N ALA A 196 14.43 -1.58 -10.55
CA ALA A 196 14.56 -0.26 -11.16
C ALA A 196 13.23 0.52 -11.08
N PRO A 197 13.28 1.83 -10.78
CA PRO A 197 12.08 2.66 -10.69
C PRO A 197 11.29 2.70 -12.00
N VAL A 198 9.97 2.66 -11.90
CA VAL A 198 9.02 2.83 -13.01
C VAL A 198 7.95 3.84 -12.64
N VAL A 199 7.33 4.47 -13.64
CA VAL A 199 6.17 5.36 -13.42
C VAL A 199 4.88 4.59 -13.68
N THR A 200 3.87 4.85 -12.86
CA THR A 200 2.52 4.33 -13.01
C THR A 200 1.51 5.42 -12.66
N ARG A 201 0.24 5.22 -13.03
CA ARG A 201 -0.85 6.08 -12.54
C ARG A 201 -1.14 5.79 -11.07
N ALA A 202 -1.44 6.81 -10.28
CA ALA A 202 -1.83 6.64 -8.89
C ALA A 202 -3.14 5.82 -8.76
N SER A 203 -4.00 5.83 -9.79
CA SER A 203 -5.19 4.97 -9.86
C SER A 203 -4.87 3.47 -9.85
N ASN A 204 -3.63 3.09 -10.13
CA ASN A 204 -3.17 1.70 -10.09
C ASN A 204 -2.70 1.28 -8.69
N ILE A 205 -2.63 2.20 -7.73
CA ILE A 205 -2.35 1.88 -6.32
C ILE A 205 -3.62 1.31 -5.69
N LEU A 206 -3.52 0.09 -5.17
CA LEU A 206 -4.66 -0.68 -4.68
C LEU A 206 -4.87 -0.51 -3.18
N ALA A 207 -3.80 -0.69 -2.41
CA ALA A 207 -3.86 -0.71 -0.94
C ALA A 207 -2.47 -0.44 -0.35
N PRO A 208 -2.37 0.09 0.88
CA PRO A 208 -1.11 0.06 1.61
C PRO A 208 -0.79 -1.39 2.01
N PHE A 209 0.45 -1.67 2.37
CA PHE A 209 0.81 -2.96 2.96
C PHE A 209 1.73 -2.81 4.17
N ALA A 210 1.62 -3.76 5.09
CA ALA A 210 2.59 -3.92 6.17
C ALA A 210 3.80 -4.72 5.65
N LYS A 211 5.00 -4.19 5.93
CA LYS A 211 6.28 -4.80 5.56
C LYS A 211 6.96 -5.33 6.82
N THR A 212 7.21 -6.62 6.88
CA THR A 212 7.90 -7.24 8.02
C THR A 212 9.11 -8.02 7.52
N PRO A 213 10.35 -7.67 7.92
CA PRO A 213 11.51 -8.51 7.65
C PRO A 213 11.26 -9.94 8.15
N PHE A 214 11.55 -10.92 7.31
CA PHE A 214 11.27 -12.32 7.59
C PHE A 214 12.49 -13.16 7.26
N LYS A 215 12.71 -14.24 8.02
CA LYS A 215 13.87 -15.13 7.82
C LYS A 215 13.39 -16.57 7.69
N LEU A 216 13.85 -17.22 6.64
CA LEU A 216 13.64 -18.65 6.40
C LEU A 216 14.99 -19.29 6.13
N ASP A 217 15.29 -20.38 6.84
CA ASP A 217 16.62 -21.00 6.76
C ASP A 217 16.95 -21.57 5.37
N TYR A 218 15.92 -21.85 4.57
CA TYR A 218 16.02 -22.39 3.22
C TYR A 218 15.97 -21.33 2.10
N ILE A 219 15.75 -20.05 2.42
CA ILE A 219 15.88 -18.95 1.45
C ILE A 219 17.14 -18.15 1.81
N ALA A 220 18.17 -18.27 0.99
CA ALA A 220 19.47 -17.66 1.30
C ALA A 220 19.42 -16.11 1.31
N LYS A 221 18.59 -15.52 0.45
CA LYS A 221 18.43 -14.07 0.36
C LYS A 221 17.51 -13.53 1.46
N PRO A 222 17.76 -12.32 2.01
CA PRO A 222 16.82 -11.67 2.92
C PRO A 222 15.45 -11.50 2.27
N VAL A 223 14.39 -11.86 2.98
CA VAL A 223 13.01 -11.71 2.51
C VAL A 223 12.21 -10.78 3.41
N VAL A 224 11.13 -10.25 2.87
CA VAL A 224 10.13 -9.48 3.60
C VAL A 224 8.77 -10.11 3.36
N HIS A 225 8.00 -10.22 4.42
CA HIS A 225 6.58 -10.51 4.34
C HIS A 225 5.84 -9.23 4.02
N VAL A 226 5.08 -9.27 2.93
CA VAL A 226 4.21 -8.20 2.48
C VAL A 226 2.77 -8.62 2.74
N LEU A 227 2.12 -7.95 3.69
CA LEU A 227 0.71 -8.16 4.02
C LEU A 227 -0.11 -6.96 3.54
N PRO A 228 -0.87 -7.09 2.44
CA PRO A 228 -1.77 -6.05 1.98
C PRO A 228 -2.81 -5.70 3.05
N LEU A 229 -3.11 -4.41 3.19
CA LEU A 229 -4.10 -3.89 4.12
C LEU A 229 -5.32 -3.42 3.32
N TYR A 230 -5.99 -4.37 2.64
CA TYR A 230 -7.18 -4.07 1.83
C TYR A 230 -8.34 -3.60 2.70
N LYS A 231 -9.15 -2.69 2.13
CA LYS A 231 -10.45 -2.34 2.71
C LYS A 231 -11.46 -3.43 2.34
N ALA A 232 -12.30 -3.81 3.31
CA ALA A 232 -13.29 -4.88 3.13
C ALA A 232 -14.39 -4.59 2.08
N SER A 233 -14.35 -3.45 1.39
CA SER A 233 -15.30 -3.01 0.37
C SER A 233 -14.75 -3.01 -1.06
N SER A 234 -13.44 -3.26 -1.27
CA SER A 234 -12.78 -3.02 -2.57
C SER A 234 -12.53 -4.26 -3.43
N HIS A 235 -13.02 -5.44 -3.04
CA HIS A 235 -12.93 -6.61 -3.91
C HIS A 235 -14.22 -6.79 -4.71
N PRO A 236 -14.20 -6.55 -6.04
CA PRO A 236 -15.21 -7.12 -6.90
C PRO A 236 -15.04 -8.65 -6.84
N THR A 237 -16.10 -9.33 -6.40
CA THR A 237 -16.26 -10.79 -6.48
C THR A 237 -16.37 -11.25 -7.93
#